data_AF-A0A3D4JT70-F1
#
_entry.id   AF-A0A3D4JT70-F1
#
_cell.length_a   1.000
_cell.length_b   1.000
_cell.length_c   1.000
_cell.angle_alpha   90.00
_cell.angle_beta   90.00
_cell.angle_gamma   90.00
#
_symmetry.space_group_name_H-M   'P 1'
#
loop_
_entity.id
_entity.type
_entity.pdbx_description
1 polymer ?
#
loop_
_entity_poly.entity_id
_entity_poly.type
_entity_poly.pdbx_seq_one_letter_code
_entity_poly.pdbx_strand_id
1 'polypeptide(L)'
;MKLKFSFIYLLLIVTSCKNERKELLLADREAPLGWVYLKMYDDESFEFISQGMMRDKDVYTGNYEFKNDTLYFKYNDSVPKAGSKAVINNDFVSYINGSYPESLKVKRNKFKLKK
;
A
#
# COMPACT_ATOMS: atom_id res chain seq x y z
N MET A 1 -2.66 -21.82 48.77
CA MET A 1 -2.00 -21.70 47.45
C MET A 1 -2.51 -20.44 46.76
N LYS A 2 -1.82 -19.31 46.94
CA LYS A 2 -2.16 -18.04 46.30
C LYS A 2 -0.91 -17.59 45.53
N LEU A 3 -1.12 -17.00 44.34
CA LEU A 3 -0.10 -16.52 43.39
C LEU A 3 0.67 -17.58 42.58
N LYS A 4 0.10 -18.03 41.45
CA LYS A 4 0.89 -18.47 40.27
C LYS A 4 0.25 -18.13 38.91
N PHE A 5 -0.74 -17.23 38.84
CA PHE A 5 -1.37 -16.83 37.57
C PHE A 5 -1.00 -15.42 37.09
N SER A 6 -0.29 -14.62 37.90
CA SER A 6 0.03 -13.21 37.56
C SER A 6 1.02 -13.06 36.40
N PHE A 7 1.99 -13.99 36.27
CA PHE A 7 3.02 -13.92 35.22
C PHE A 7 2.49 -14.17 33.80
N ILE A 8 1.42 -14.97 33.65
CA ILE A 8 0.85 -15.31 32.33
C ILE A 8 0.13 -14.10 31.72
N TYR A 9 -0.52 -13.27 32.54
CA TYR A 9 -1.22 -12.07 32.06
C TYR A 9 -0.23 -11.00 31.60
N LEU A 10 0.94 -10.89 32.24
CA LEU A 10 1.99 -9.95 31.85
C LEU A 10 2.62 -10.32 30.49
N LEU A 11 2.75 -11.62 30.18
CA LEU A 11 3.29 -12.09 28.90
C LEU A 11 2.34 -11.83 27.72
N LEU A 12 1.03 -11.80 27.94
CA LEU A 12 0.02 -11.52 26.90
C LEU A 12 -0.02 -10.04 26.50
N ILE A 13 0.43 -9.14 27.36
CA ILE A 13 0.40 -7.69 27.08
C ILE A 13 1.58 -7.27 26.18
N VAL A 14 2.75 -7.92 26.32
CA VAL A 14 3.94 -7.60 25.52
C VAL A 14 3.88 -8.11 24.07
N THR A 15 3.00 -9.07 23.74
CA THR A 15 2.82 -9.55 22.36
C THR A 15 1.85 -8.69 21.53
N SER A 16 1.10 -7.79 22.16
CA SER A 16 0.19 -6.87 21.47
C SER A 16 0.87 -5.56 21.03
N CYS A 17 2.13 -5.63 20.61
CA CYS A 17 2.78 -4.52 19.92
C CYS A 17 2.25 -4.49 18.47
N LYS A 18 1.09 -3.86 18.26
CA LYS A 18 0.63 -3.53 16.91
C LYS A 18 1.57 -2.46 16.38
N ASN A 19 2.54 -2.84 15.55
CA ASN A 19 3.31 -1.89 14.76
C ASN A 19 2.32 -1.17 13.84
N GLU A 20 1.93 0.04 14.21
CA GLU A 20 1.14 0.93 13.35
C GLU A 20 2.04 1.37 12.19
N ARG A 21 1.89 0.72 11.04
CA ARG A 21 2.63 1.08 9.83
C ARG A 21 2.26 2.50 9.43
N LYS A 22 3.26 3.34 9.20
CA LYS A 22 3.04 4.76 8.90
C LYS A 22 2.91 4.94 7.39
N GLU A 23 1.79 5.51 6.96
CA GLU A 23 1.59 5.77 5.53
C GLU A 23 2.56 6.86 5.02
N LEU A 24 3.32 6.53 3.97
CA LEU A 24 4.23 7.40 3.26
C LEU A 24 3.61 8.03 2.01
N LEU A 25 2.76 7.28 1.32
CA LEU A 25 2.09 7.73 0.11
C LEU A 25 0.63 7.27 0.09
N LEU A 26 -0.25 8.20 -0.28
CA LEU A 26 -1.60 7.92 -0.73
C LEU A 26 -1.79 8.50 -2.12
N ALA A 27 -2.23 7.67 -3.05
CA ALA A 27 -2.69 8.09 -4.36
C ALA A 27 -4.02 7.42 -4.70
N ASP A 28 -4.89 8.13 -5.42
CA ASP A 28 -6.17 7.59 -5.86
C ASP A 28 -6.59 8.08 -7.24
N ARG A 29 -7.53 7.35 -7.82
CA ARG A 29 -8.26 7.75 -9.01
C ARG A 29 -9.73 7.39 -8.84
N GLU A 30 -10.58 8.33 -9.19
CA GLU A 30 -11.99 8.05 -9.46
C GLU A 30 -12.12 7.49 -10.89
N ALA A 31 -12.71 6.31 -10.99
CA ALA A 31 -13.07 5.68 -12.25
C ALA A 31 -14.58 5.78 -12.45
N PRO A 32 -15.10 5.77 -13.70
CA PRO A 32 -16.53 5.91 -13.96
C PRO A 32 -17.45 4.94 -13.19
N LEU A 33 -16.92 3.81 -12.74
CA LEU A 33 -17.65 2.76 -12.03
C LEU A 33 -16.92 2.24 -10.77
N GLY A 34 -16.05 3.06 -10.17
CA GLY A 34 -15.31 2.65 -8.97
C GLY A 34 -14.15 3.55 -8.59
N TRP A 35 -13.30 3.06 -7.71
CA TRP A 35 -12.12 3.78 -7.22
C TRP A 35 -10.91 2.85 -7.22
N VAL A 36 -9.76 3.43 -7.51
CA VAL A 36 -8.46 2.78 -7.35
C VAL A 36 -7.67 3.56 -6.32
N TYR A 37 -7.10 2.86 -5.35
CA TYR A 37 -6.24 3.43 -4.32
C TYR A 37 -4.89 2.74 -4.31
N LEU A 38 -3.84 3.52 -4.05
CA LEU A 38 -2.52 3.03 -3.70
C LEU A 38 -2.13 3.62 -2.35
N LYS A 39 -1.86 2.74 -1.39
CA LYS A 39 -1.29 3.08 -0.09
C LYS A 39 0.08 2.46 0.02
N MET A 40 1.07 3.25 0.41
CA MET A 40 2.42 2.75 0.67
C MET A 40 2.86 3.13 2.07
N TYR A 41 3.58 2.23 2.71
CA TYR A 41 3.97 2.33 4.11
C TYR A 41 5.49 2.46 4.26
N ASP A 42 5.93 2.83 5.46
CA ASP A 42 7.34 3.02 5.82
C ASP A 42 8.12 1.73 6.02
N ASP A 43 7.44 0.61 6.14
CA ASP A 43 8.02 -0.74 6.18
C ASP A 43 8.17 -1.39 4.79
N GLU A 44 8.17 -0.57 3.73
CA GLU A 44 8.26 -1.01 2.34
C GLU A 44 7.09 -1.89 1.87
N SER A 45 6.00 -1.97 2.63
CA SER A 45 4.76 -2.64 2.21
C SER A 45 3.81 -1.68 1.49
N PHE A 46 2.90 -2.24 0.69
CA PHE A 46 1.86 -1.46 0.01
C PHE A 46 0.54 -2.22 -0.12
N GLU A 47 -0.52 -1.48 -0.40
CA GLU A 47 -1.82 -1.98 -0.80
C GLU A 47 -2.28 -1.24 -2.06
N PHE A 48 -2.51 -2.00 -3.14
CA PHE A 48 -3.23 -1.53 -4.31
C PHE A 48 -4.66 -2.06 -4.23
N ILE A 49 -5.63 -1.16 -4.23
CA ILE A 49 -7.04 -1.47 -3.98
C ILE A 49 -7.83 -1.07 -5.21
N SER A 50 -8.54 -2.03 -5.80
CA SER A 50 -9.51 -1.79 -6.87
C SER A 50 -10.90 -2.08 -6.35
N GLN A 51 -11.76 -1.07 -6.29
CA GLN A 51 -13.11 -1.19 -5.77
C GLN A 51 -14.11 -0.73 -6.83
N GLY A 52 -14.94 -1.65 -7.31
CA GLY A 52 -16.08 -1.31 -8.15
C GLY A 52 -17.27 -0.83 -7.32
N MET A 53 -18.14 0.01 -7.88
CA MET A 53 -19.33 0.51 -7.19
C MET A 53 -20.29 -0.60 -6.74
N MET A 54 -20.34 -1.71 -7.48
CA MET A 54 -21.25 -2.86 -7.26
C MET A 54 -20.50 -4.16 -6.95
N ARG A 55 -19.17 -4.13 -6.80
CA ARG A 55 -18.33 -5.33 -6.62
C ARG A 55 -17.53 -5.24 -5.33
N ASP A 56 -17.16 -6.42 -4.83
CA ASP A 56 -16.22 -6.53 -3.73
C ASP A 56 -14.88 -5.87 -4.07
N LYS A 57 -14.18 -5.47 -3.01
CA LYS A 57 -12.89 -4.79 -3.08
C LYS A 57 -11.79 -5.81 -3.33
N ASP A 58 -11.09 -5.69 -4.45
CA ASP A 58 -9.87 -6.44 -4.71
C ASP A 58 -8.69 -5.73 -4.04
N VAL A 59 -7.94 -6.45 -3.19
CA VAL A 59 -6.76 -5.93 -2.48
C VAL A 59 -5.54 -6.70 -2.90
N TYR A 60 -4.61 -6.01 -3.55
CA TYR A 60 -3.34 -6.54 -3.97
C TYR A 60 -2.27 -6.01 -3.02
N THR A 61 -1.63 -6.91 -2.27
CA THR A 61 -0.62 -6.55 -1.28
C THR A 61 0.77 -7.05 -1.69
N GLY A 62 1.80 -6.44 -1.11
CA GLY A 62 3.17 -6.84 -1.37
C GLY A 62 4.17 -5.87 -0.80
N ASN A 63 5.40 -5.96 -1.31
CA ASN A 63 6.48 -5.02 -1.01
C ASN A 63 6.84 -4.20 -2.25
N TYR A 64 7.38 -3.01 -2.03
CA TYR A 64 7.86 -2.15 -3.10
C TYR A 64 9.35 -1.85 -2.95
N GLU A 65 10.00 -1.59 -4.08
CA GLU A 65 11.32 -0.98 -4.13
C GLU A 65 11.21 0.39 -4.82
N PHE A 66 11.80 1.42 -4.23
CA PHE A 66 11.82 2.76 -4.80
C PHE A 66 13.22 3.13 -5.26
N LYS A 67 13.40 3.35 -6.57
CA LYS A 67 14.67 3.73 -7.19
C LYS A 67 14.48 4.99 -8.02
N ASN A 68 15.16 6.07 -7.63
CA ASN A 68 15.06 7.39 -8.25
C ASN A 68 13.64 7.98 -8.19
N ASP A 69 12.84 7.77 -9.25
CA ASP A 69 11.45 8.18 -9.43
C ASP A 69 10.56 6.97 -9.77
N THR A 70 11.11 5.76 -9.72
CA THR A 70 10.45 4.55 -10.20
C THR A 70 10.15 3.62 -9.03
N LEU A 71 8.89 3.19 -8.94
CA LEU A 71 8.37 2.20 -8.03
C LEU A 71 8.29 0.83 -8.71
N TYR A 72 8.83 -0.18 -8.05
CA TYR A 72 8.77 -1.58 -8.46
C TYR A 72 7.96 -2.34 -7.43
N PHE A 73 6.80 -2.86 -7.82
CA PHE A 73 5.88 -3.58 -6.94
C PHE A 73 6.08 -5.09 -7.07
N LYS A 74 6.35 -5.75 -5.94
CA LYS A 74 6.38 -7.20 -5.81
C LYS A 74 5.12 -7.65 -5.08
N TYR A 75 4.12 -8.09 -5.85
CA TYR A 75 2.86 -8.60 -5.32
C TYR A 75 3.05 -9.99 -4.69
N ASN A 76 2.30 -10.26 -3.62
CA ASN A 76 2.32 -11.56 -2.93
C ASN A 76 1.57 -12.63 -3.72
N ASP A 77 0.40 -12.27 -4.27
CA ASP A 77 -0.51 -13.22 -4.92
C ASP A 77 -0.55 -12.98 -6.44
N SER A 78 -1.42 -12.06 -6.88
CA SER A 78 -1.62 -11.75 -8.30
C SER A 78 -1.23 -10.31 -8.61
N VAL A 79 -0.89 -10.06 -9.87
CA VAL A 79 -0.56 -8.73 -10.37
C VAL A 79 -1.81 -8.10 -10.98
N PRO A 80 -2.24 -6.90 -10.56
CA PRO A 80 -3.37 -6.22 -11.17
C PRO A 80 -3.04 -5.86 -12.63
N LYS A 81 -4.07 -5.67 -13.44
CA LYS A 81 -3.93 -5.25 -14.85
C LYS A 81 -3.19 -3.91 -15.03
N ALA A 82 -3.17 -3.08 -13.99
CA ALA A 82 -2.36 -1.86 -13.92
C ALA A 82 -0.85 -2.13 -14.04
N GLY A 83 -0.38 -3.34 -13.73
CA GLY A 83 1.02 -3.73 -13.81
C GLY A 83 1.74 -3.66 -12.47
N SER A 84 3.07 -3.74 -12.53
CA SER A 84 3.97 -3.85 -11.37
C SER A 84 5.10 -2.82 -11.34
N LYS A 85 5.06 -1.84 -12.24
CA LYS A 85 6.06 -0.78 -12.33
C LYS A 85 5.38 0.55 -12.59
N ALA A 86 5.71 1.55 -11.79
CA ALA A 86 5.18 2.90 -11.93
C ALA A 86 6.28 3.96 -11.78
N VAL A 87 6.09 5.11 -12.44
CA VAL A 87 6.89 6.31 -12.22
C VAL A 87 6.08 7.27 -11.36
N ILE A 88 6.70 7.85 -10.34
CA ILE A 88 6.08 8.80 -9.42
C ILE A 88 6.67 10.20 -9.61
N ASN A 89 5.78 11.19 -9.67
CA ASN A 89 6.12 12.60 -9.49
C ASN A 89 5.28 13.22 -8.37
N ASN A 90 5.30 14.54 -8.20
CA ASN A 90 4.56 15.20 -7.13
C ASN A 90 3.04 15.08 -7.27
N ASP A 91 2.53 14.87 -8.48
CA ASP A 91 1.11 14.91 -8.79
C ASP A 91 0.51 13.53 -9.04
N PHE A 92 1.29 12.59 -9.58
CA PHE A 92 0.81 11.30 -10.06
C PHE A 92 1.78 10.15 -9.81
N VAL A 93 1.19 8.96 -9.61
CA VAL A 93 1.84 7.66 -9.79
C VAL A 93 1.31 7.06 -11.08
N SER A 94 2.17 6.94 -12.09
CA SER A 94 1.80 6.49 -13.43
C SER A 94 2.36 5.10 -13.68
N TYR A 95 1.50 4.10 -13.83
CA TYR A 95 1.91 2.74 -14.16
C TYR A 95 2.34 2.64 -15.64
N ILE A 96 3.46 1.98 -15.89
CA ILE A 96 4.11 1.97 -17.22
C ILE A 96 4.27 0.58 -17.83
N ASN A 97 3.90 -0.49 -17.12
CA ASN A 97 3.97 -1.87 -17.62
C ASN A 97 2.66 -2.65 -17.44
N GLY A 98 1.54 -1.94 -17.32
CA GLY A 98 0.21 -2.53 -17.28
C GLY A 98 -0.33 -2.89 -18.66
N SER A 99 -1.45 -3.62 -18.68
CA SER A 99 -2.20 -3.89 -19.91
C SER A 99 -2.97 -2.69 -20.44
N TYR A 100 -3.09 -1.63 -19.63
CA TYR A 100 -3.74 -0.36 -20.00
C TYR A 100 -3.07 0.80 -19.24
N PRO A 101 -3.16 2.05 -19.73
CA PRO A 101 -2.63 3.20 -19.00
C PRO A 101 -3.38 3.42 -17.68
N GLU A 102 -2.67 3.35 -16.55
CA GLU A 102 -3.24 3.60 -15.22
C GLU A 102 -2.42 4.69 -14.51
N SER A 103 -3.11 5.68 -13.95
CA SER A 103 -2.46 6.82 -13.29
C SER A 103 -3.29 7.28 -12.09
N LEU A 104 -2.66 7.34 -10.94
CA LEU A 104 -3.29 7.69 -9.66
C LEU A 104 -2.80 9.06 -9.21
N LYS A 105 -3.71 9.95 -8.87
CA LYS A 105 -3.39 11.28 -8.36
C LYS A 105 -2.88 11.16 -6.93
N VAL A 106 -1.70 11.71 -6.68
CA VAL A 106 -1.09 11.78 -5.35
C VAL A 106 -1.93 12.71 -4.47
N LYS A 107 -2.36 12.19 -3.31
CA LYS A 107 -3.02 12.95 -2.24
C LYS A 107 -2.07 13.29 -1.11
N ARG A 108 -1.11 12.39 -0.86
CA ARG A 108 -0.07 12.55 0.16
C ARG A 108 1.20 11.90 -0.35
N ASN A 109 2.32 12.60 -0.23
CA ASN A 109 3.63 12.08 -0.58
C ASN A 109 4.68 12.56 0.41
N LYS A 110 5.33 11.61 1.09
CA LYS A 110 6.49 11.85 1.97
C LYS A 110 7.82 11.44 1.35
N PHE A 111 7.82 10.92 0.11
CA PHE A 111 9.05 10.67 -0.63
C PHE A 111 9.72 12.01 -0.99
N LYS A 112 11.03 12.09 -0.78
CA LYS A 112 11.85 13.21 -1.23
C LYS A 112 12.20 13.00 -2.70
N LEU A 113 11.30 13.39 -3.59
CA LEU A 113 11.54 13.35 -5.03
C LEU A 113 12.49 14.49 -5.42
N LYS A 114 13.50 14.21 -6.25
CA LYS A 114 14.32 15.27 -6.85
C LYS A 114 13.47 15.98 -7.92
N LYS A 115 13.50 17.31 -7.90
CA LYS A 115 12.75 18.17 -8.82
C LYS A 115 13.45 18.27 -10.17
#